data_AF-A0A1J5J5W1-F1
#
_entry.id   AF-A0A1J5J5W1-F1
#
_cell.length_a   1.000
_cell.length_b   1.000
_cell.length_c   1.000
_cell.angle_alpha   90.00
_cell.angle_beta   90.00
_cell.angle_gamma   90.00
#
_symmetry.space_group_name_H-M   'P 1'
#
loop_
_entity.id
_entity.type
_entity.pdbx_description
1 polymer ?
#
loop_
_entity_poly.entity_id
_entity_poly.type
_entity_poly.pdbx_seq_one_letter_code
_entity_poly.pdbx_strand_id
1 'polypeptide(L)'
;MYDGDPATRQWAENLEGLMLIAEAAWQEEDTAYKAGLWQHSAEKTAPDGKTFASDTGVYAIINQDLDGRHGVFLQLGFAQADRNDIANYLGLGFVHQGGFFGRADDTIGLALARWI
;
A
#
# COMPACT_ATOMS: atom_id res chain seq x y z
N MET A 1 -3.91 2.19 17.79
CA MET A 1 -3.90 0.71 17.69
C MET A 1 -5.00 0.32 16.73
N TYR A 2 -4.68 -0.50 15.73
CA TYR A 2 -5.61 -0.93 14.69
C TYR A 2 -5.60 -2.46 14.64
N ASP A 3 -6.77 -3.09 14.59
CA ASP A 3 -6.93 -4.56 14.63
C ASP A 3 -6.61 -5.21 13.26
N GLY A 4 -6.83 -4.47 12.16
CA GLY A 4 -6.52 -4.95 10.82
C GLY A 4 -7.67 -5.72 10.14
N ASP A 5 -8.67 -6.17 10.89
CA ASP A 5 -9.84 -6.86 10.34
C ASP A 5 -10.98 -5.88 9.97
N PRO A 6 -11.44 -5.87 8.71
CA PRO A 6 -12.60 -5.07 8.30
C PRO A 6 -13.94 -5.53 8.92
N ALA A 7 -14.04 -6.75 9.47
CA ALA A 7 -15.25 -7.26 10.12
C ALA A 7 -15.37 -6.88 11.60
N THR A 8 -14.25 -6.70 12.32
CA THR A 8 -14.21 -6.25 13.72
C THR A 8 -14.13 -4.72 13.88
N ARG A 9 -14.72 -3.93 12.98
CA ARG A 9 -14.72 -2.44 13.05
C ARG A 9 -15.39 -1.83 14.29
N GLN A 10 -16.06 -2.64 15.11
CA GLN A 10 -16.55 -2.22 16.43
C GLN A 10 -15.45 -2.45 17.47
N TRP A 11 -15.51 -1.82 18.64
CA TRP A 11 -14.57 -2.14 19.72
C TRP A 11 -14.77 -3.61 20.13
N ALA A 12 -14.03 -4.52 19.50
CA ALA A 12 -14.18 -5.95 19.69
C ALA A 12 -13.52 -6.34 21.00
N GLU A 13 -14.27 -7.01 21.88
CA GLU A 13 -13.76 -7.56 23.13
C GLU A 13 -12.71 -8.66 22.89
N ASN A 14 -12.62 -9.18 21.67
CA ASN A 14 -11.66 -10.18 21.21
C ASN A 14 -10.89 -9.65 19.99
N LEU A 15 -9.74 -9.03 20.23
CA LEU A 15 -8.80 -8.64 19.18
C LEU A 15 -8.14 -9.91 18.60
N GLU A 16 -8.13 -10.07 17.28
CA GLU A 16 -7.42 -11.19 16.63
C GLU A 16 -5.91 -11.00 16.69
N GLY A 17 -5.47 -9.73 16.70
CA GLY A 17 -4.08 -9.34 16.86
C GLY A 17 -3.92 -7.83 16.80
N LEU A 18 -2.67 -7.37 16.85
CA LEU A 18 -2.35 -5.95 16.73
C LEU A 18 -1.64 -5.70 15.40
N MET A 19 -2.11 -4.69 14.67
CA MET A 19 -1.39 -4.13 13.52
C MET A 19 -0.55 -2.94 13.97
N LEU A 20 0.76 -3.07 13.81
CA LEU A 20 1.73 -2.01 14.01
C LEU A 20 2.29 -1.60 12.65
N ILE A 21 2.32 -0.29 12.39
CA ILE A 21 2.92 0.28 11.19
C ILE A 21 3.85 1.40 11.62
N ALA A 22 5.08 1.36 11.15
CA ALA A 22 6.02 2.47 11.24
C ALA A 22 6.27 2.99 9.82
N GLU A 23 6.03 4.28 9.60
CA GLU A 23 6.21 4.95 8.30
C GLU A 23 7.15 6.15 8.47
N ALA A 24 8.10 6.29 7.55
CA ALA A 24 8.83 7.52 7.31
C ALA A 24 8.34 8.13 6.01
N ALA A 25 8.02 9.43 6.04
CA ALA A 25 7.56 10.17 4.88
C ALA A 25 8.44 11.41 4.68
N TRP A 26 8.80 11.67 3.44
CA TRP A 26 9.53 12.86 3.00
C TRP A 26 8.75 13.51 1.85
N GLN A 27 8.51 14.82 1.96
CA GLN A 27 7.75 15.58 0.98
C GLN A 27 8.56 16.81 0.55
N GLU A 28 8.72 16.96 -0.75
CA GLU A 28 9.19 18.15 -1.43
C GLU A 28 8.04 18.77 -2.22
N GLU A 29 8.29 19.86 -2.95
CA GLU A 29 7.25 20.56 -3.72
C GLU A 29 6.56 19.62 -4.73
N ASP A 30 7.36 18.90 -5.51
CA ASP A 30 6.86 18.04 -6.60
C ASP A 30 6.99 16.54 -6.30
N THR A 31 7.54 16.15 -5.15
CA THR A 31 7.86 14.74 -4.88
C THR A 31 7.48 14.31 -3.47
N ALA A 32 6.87 13.13 -3.36
CA ALA A 32 6.56 12.49 -2.10
C ALA A 32 7.18 11.09 -2.05
N TYR A 33 8.00 10.84 -1.03
CA TYR A 33 8.54 9.52 -0.73
C TYR A 33 7.95 9.02 0.58
N LYS A 34 7.55 7.75 0.59
CA LYS A 34 7.15 7.04 1.80
C LYS A 34 7.82 5.69 1.84
N ALA A 35 8.28 5.29 3.00
CA ALA A 35 8.74 3.94 3.26
C ALA A 35 8.21 3.51 4.62
N GLY A 36 7.72 2.29 4.70
CA GLY A 36 7.19 1.78 5.95
C GLY A 36 7.39 0.29 6.11
N LEU A 37 7.22 -0.14 7.34
CA LEU A 37 7.20 -1.53 7.75
C LEU A 37 5.95 -1.76 8.61
N TRP A 38 5.42 -2.97 8.51
CA TRP A 38 4.25 -3.37 9.27
C TRP A 38 4.46 -4.74 9.89
N GLN A 39 3.77 -4.96 11.01
CA GLN A 39 3.66 -6.23 11.70
C GLN A 39 2.23 -6.43 12.17
N HIS A 40 1.66 -7.59 11.85
CA HIS A 40 0.39 -8.05 12.38
C HIS A 40 0.65 -9.22 13.32
N SER A 41 0.18 -9.14 14.56
CA SER A 41 0.42 -10.18 15.57
C SER A 41 -0.65 -11.29 15.60
N ALA A 42 -1.61 -11.27 14.68
CA ALA A 42 -2.61 -12.32 14.58
C ALA A 42 -2.01 -13.59 13.95
N GLU A 43 -2.67 -14.72 14.19
CA GLU A 43 -2.32 -15.96 13.52
C GLU A 43 -2.61 -15.86 12.02
N LYS A 44 -1.60 -16.16 11.19
CA LYS A 44 -1.71 -16.22 9.73
C LYS A 44 -1.62 -17.66 9.28
N THR A 45 -2.67 -18.15 8.65
CA THR A 45 -2.64 -19.46 7.97
C THR A 45 -2.22 -19.26 6.52
N ALA A 46 -1.13 -19.92 6.14
CA ALA A 46 -0.56 -19.90 4.80
C ALA A 46 -1.36 -20.77 3.82
N PRO A 47 -1.13 -20.62 2.51
CA PRO A 47 -1.84 -21.41 1.49
C PRO A 47 -1.55 -22.92 1.56
N ASP A 48 -0.41 -23.29 2.14
CA ASP A 48 -0.04 -24.69 2.39
C ASP A 48 -0.62 -25.26 3.70
N GLY A 49 -1.42 -24.46 4.42
CA GLY A 49 -2.08 -24.83 5.67
C GLY A 49 -1.21 -24.67 6.93
N LYS A 50 0.04 -24.20 6.82
CA LYS A 50 0.85 -23.87 8.01
C LYS A 50 0.35 -22.60 8.68
N THR A 51 0.34 -22.59 10.01
CA THR A 51 -0.03 -21.42 10.80
C THR A 51 1.21 -20.75 11.38
N PHE A 52 1.26 -19.43 11.28
CA PHE A 52 2.31 -18.56 11.80
C PHE A 52 1.73 -17.61 12.83
N ALA A 53 2.47 -17.33 13.91
CA ALA A 53 2.01 -16.47 15.01
C ALA A 53 2.02 -14.96 14.70
N SER A 54 2.51 -14.57 13.53
CA SER A 54 2.54 -13.17 13.08
C SER A 54 2.73 -13.09 11.58
N ASP A 55 2.58 -11.90 11.02
CA ASP A 55 2.95 -11.56 9.65
C ASP A 55 3.63 -10.20 9.62
N THR A 56 4.55 -10.00 8.67
CA THR A 56 5.30 -8.76 8.55
C THR A 56 5.58 -8.42 7.09
N GLY A 57 5.81 -7.13 6.84
CA GLY A 57 6.20 -6.68 5.53
C GLY A 57 6.70 -5.24 5.54
N VAL A 58 7.15 -4.82 4.36
CA VAL A 58 7.64 -3.47 4.09
C VAL A 58 7.02 -2.95 2.81
N TYR A 59 6.95 -1.64 2.69
CA TYR A 59 6.50 -0.98 1.48
C TYR A 59 7.28 0.30 1.22
N ALA A 60 7.27 0.72 -0.03
CA ALA A 60 7.74 2.02 -0.46
C ALA A 60 6.77 2.61 -1.48
N ILE A 61 6.54 3.92 -1.39
CA ILE A 61 5.69 4.66 -2.31
C ILE A 61 6.45 5.91 -2.75
N ILE A 62 6.47 6.17 -4.04
CA ILE A 62 7.01 7.38 -4.63
C ILE A 62 5.91 8.00 -5.48
N ASN A 63 5.63 9.29 -5.26
CA ASN A 63 4.80 10.09 -6.15
C ASN A 63 5.63 11.26 -6.64
N GLN A 64 5.57 11.54 -7.94
CA GLN A 64 6.29 12.65 -8.57
C GLN A 64 5.31 13.40 -9.46
N ASP A 65 5.11 14.68 -9.17
CA ASP A 65 4.62 15.66 -10.12
C ASP A 65 5.77 16.03 -11.07
N LEU A 66 5.50 15.98 -12.37
CA LEU A 66 6.49 16.25 -13.40
C LEU A 66 6.44 17.70 -13.87
N ASP A 67 5.27 18.33 -13.85
CA ASP A 67 5.06 19.67 -14.44
C ASP A 67 3.73 20.37 -14.04
N GLY A 68 3.08 19.94 -12.97
CA GLY A 68 1.78 20.45 -12.52
C GLY A 68 0.58 19.91 -13.30
N ARG A 69 0.81 19.04 -14.30
CA ARG A 69 -0.25 18.38 -15.08
C ARG A 69 -0.04 16.88 -15.21
N HIS A 70 1.19 16.41 -15.10
CA HIS A 70 1.53 15.02 -15.24
C HIS A 70 2.13 14.49 -13.94
N GLY A 71 1.54 13.41 -13.43
CA GLY A 71 2.04 12.72 -12.25
C GLY A 71 2.45 11.30 -12.59
N VAL A 72 3.48 10.79 -11.92
CA VAL A 72 3.79 9.35 -11.89
C VAL A 72 3.81 8.85 -10.46
N PHE A 73 3.45 7.59 -10.27
CA PHE A 73 3.63 6.92 -9.00
C PHE A 73 4.27 5.55 -9.16
N LEU A 74 4.96 5.13 -8.11
CA LEU A 74 5.52 3.80 -7.91
C LEU A 74 5.14 3.30 -6.51
N GLN A 75 4.72 2.06 -6.42
CA GLN A 75 4.42 1.35 -5.18
C GLN A 75 5.14 0.01 -5.19
N LEU A 76 5.87 -0.27 -4.11
CA LEU A 76 6.55 -1.52 -3.86
C LEU A 76 6.05 -2.10 -2.55
N GLY A 77 5.76 -3.39 -2.50
CA GLY A 77 5.36 -4.10 -1.29
C GLY A 77 6.05 -5.45 -1.22
N PHE A 78 6.53 -5.80 -0.02
CA PHE A 78 7.16 -7.08 0.26
C PHE A 78 6.61 -7.61 1.58
N ALA A 79 6.16 -8.85 1.60
CA ALA A 79 5.65 -9.57 2.76
C ALA A 79 6.36 -10.94 2.86
N GLN A 80 6.19 -11.61 4.00
CA GLN A 80 6.80 -12.93 4.19
C GLN A 80 6.18 -13.96 3.22
N ALA A 81 7.00 -14.49 2.31
CA ALA A 81 6.54 -15.35 1.21
C ALA A 81 6.07 -16.75 1.66
N ASP A 82 6.44 -17.18 2.87
CA ASP A 82 6.03 -18.45 3.46
C ASP A 82 4.58 -18.45 3.95
N ARG A 83 3.96 -17.27 4.10
CA ARG A 83 2.62 -17.13 4.69
C ARG A 83 1.65 -16.23 3.93
N ASN A 84 2.09 -15.59 2.84
CA ASN A 84 1.27 -14.70 2.03
C ASN A 84 1.05 -15.22 0.61
N ASP A 85 -0.20 -15.16 0.14
CA ASP A 85 -0.56 -15.40 -1.26
C ASP A 85 0.13 -14.42 -2.22
N ILE A 86 0.32 -13.19 -1.76
CA ILE A 86 1.01 -12.12 -2.47
C ILE A 86 2.20 -11.69 -1.62
N ALA A 87 3.37 -12.26 -1.94
CA ALA A 87 4.60 -11.93 -1.24
C ALA A 87 5.22 -10.62 -1.72
N ASN A 88 5.09 -10.31 -3.01
CA ASN A 88 5.66 -9.11 -3.60
C ASN A 88 4.63 -8.40 -4.46
N TYR A 89 4.63 -7.08 -4.42
CA TYR A 89 3.75 -6.21 -5.19
C TYR A 89 4.54 -5.08 -5.83
N LEU A 90 4.26 -4.85 -7.11
CA LEU A 90 4.74 -3.71 -7.89
C LEU A 90 3.54 -3.01 -8.52
N GLY A 91 3.30 -1.76 -8.15
CA GLY A 91 2.33 -0.87 -8.77
C GLY A 91 3.04 0.32 -9.40
N LEU A 92 2.64 0.70 -10.60
CA LEU A 92 3.11 1.93 -11.23
C LEU A 92 1.96 2.59 -11.98
N GLY A 93 1.99 3.90 -12.11
CA GLY A 93 0.98 4.59 -12.91
C GLY A 93 1.35 6.00 -13.27
N PHE A 94 0.51 6.55 -14.14
CA PHE A 94 0.63 7.88 -14.69
C PHE A 94 -0.74 8.57 -14.60
N VAL A 95 -0.72 9.86 -14.30
CA VAL A 95 -1.89 10.71 -14.19
C VAL A 95 -1.67 11.94 -15.07
N HIS A 96 -2.72 12.37 -15.76
CA HIS A 96 -2.76 13.62 -16.51
C HIS A 96 -3.97 14.45 -16.11
N GLN A 97 -3.75 15.71 -15.79
CA GLN A 97 -4.77 16.71 -15.51
C GLN A 97 -4.94 17.69 -16.69
N GLY A 98 -6.19 17.94 -17.07
CA GLY A 98 -6.59 18.85 -18.13
C GLY A 98 -6.57 18.24 -19.53
N GLY A 99 -6.54 19.10 -20.56
CA GLY A 99 -6.41 18.68 -21.96
C GLY A 99 -7.70 18.21 -22.66
N PHE A 100 -8.80 18.06 -21.94
CA PHE A 100 -10.12 17.73 -22.50
C PHE A 100 -10.91 19.00 -22.85
N PHE A 101 -11.44 19.09 -24.07
CA PHE A 101 -12.19 20.27 -24.55
C PHE A 101 -13.31 20.67 -23.57
N GLY A 102 -13.13 21.80 -22.87
CA GLY A 102 -14.08 22.34 -21.89
C GLY A 102 -13.99 21.75 -20.49
N ARG A 103 -13.03 20.86 -20.20
CA ARG A 103 -12.84 20.22 -18.89
C ARG A 103 -11.38 20.35 -18.42
N ALA A 104 -10.98 21.57 -18.09
CA ALA A 104 -9.59 21.88 -17.70
C ALA A 104 -9.17 21.24 -16.36
N ASP A 105 -10.12 20.91 -15.50
CA ASP A 105 -9.88 20.33 -14.17
C ASP A 105 -10.04 18.80 -14.14
N ASP A 106 -10.40 18.20 -15.27
CA ASP A 106 -10.51 16.74 -15.38
C ASP A 106 -9.16 16.06 -15.22
N THR A 107 -9.18 14.85 -14.68
CA THR A 107 -7.99 14.03 -14.52
C THR A 107 -8.23 12.64 -15.09
N ILE A 108 -7.28 12.13 -15.88
CA ILE A 108 -7.23 10.75 -16.35
C ILE A 108 -5.98 10.07 -15.81
N GLY A 109 -6.09 8.81 -15.42
CA GLY A 109 -4.96 8.02 -14.95
C GLY A 109 -4.96 6.62 -15.54
N LEU A 110 -3.77 6.08 -15.74
CA LEU A 110 -3.54 4.68 -16.12
C LEU A 110 -2.54 4.08 -15.16
N ALA A 111 -2.84 2.87 -14.67
CA ALA A 111 -2.01 2.16 -13.72
C ALA A 111 -1.86 0.70 -14.11
N LEU A 112 -0.70 0.14 -13.80
CA LEU A 112 -0.38 -1.27 -13.91
C LEU A 112 0.04 -1.78 -12.54
N ALA A 113 -0.49 -2.93 -12.16
CA ALA A 113 -0.16 -3.61 -10.92
C ALA A 113 0.17 -5.06 -11.21
N ARG A 114 1.21 -5.57 -10.57
CA ARG A 114 1.64 -6.96 -10.68
C ARG A 114 2.10 -7.47 -9.34
N TRP A 115 1.61 -8.65 -8.96
CA TRP A 115 2.24 -9.44 -7.92
C TRP A 115 3.34 -10.30 -8.54
N ILE A 116 4.47 -10.42 -7.85
CA ILE A 116 5.68 -11.11 -8.32
C ILE A 116 6.04 -12.24 -7.37
#